data_AF-A0A1T6FXW9-F1
#
_entry.id   AF-A0A1T6FXW9-F1
#
_cell.length_a   1.000
_cell.length_b   1.000
_cell.length_c   1.000
_cell.angle_alpha   90.00
_cell.angle_beta   90.00
_cell.angle_gamma   90.00
#
_symmetry.space_group_name_H-M   'P 1'
#
loop_
_entity.id
_entity.type
_entity.pdbx_description
1 polymer ?
#
loop_
_entity_poly.entity_id
_entity_poly.type
_entity_poly.pdbx_seq_one_letter_code
_entity_poly.pdbx_strand_id
1 'polypeptide(L)'
;MIQDWHPTDPVVARLRFEVLTACGVDDPYDHSFYEPEVVAEHLGRWFRRVVPDMLVAADYDAIERQGVFLTHYEGGGMYSWDGAVQKAFPEFPYQGHDHRWRIEDVPEVLLRGMHLYSEAFGRLANSLGIKSIRVWRRLRADRAAQQIEHRVKPVSSVSWNRAHMIRHDEDDPAYVLMVADVDPRVVVGVTVGRECHPVVTPFQIGRGPGHADVRWVVETA
;
A
#
# COMPACT_ATOMS: atom_id res chain seq x y z
N MET A 1 -3.68 5.87 20.61
CA MET A 1 -4.70 6.92 20.36
C MET A 1 -4.83 7.06 18.85
N ILE A 2 -6.01 7.44 18.35
CA ILE A 2 -6.26 7.62 16.89
C ILE A 2 -5.19 8.49 16.20
N GLN A 3 -4.65 9.47 16.92
CA GLN A 3 -3.55 10.34 16.45
C GLN A 3 -2.29 9.60 16.00
N ASP A 4 -2.04 8.40 16.54
CA ASP A 4 -0.85 7.63 16.22
C ASP A 4 -0.90 7.07 14.78
N TRP A 5 -2.06 7.01 14.14
CA TRP A 5 -2.25 6.47 12.78
C TRP A 5 -1.87 7.46 11.68
N HIS A 6 -1.82 8.74 12.02
CA HIS A 6 -1.57 9.80 11.06
C HIS A 6 -0.08 10.11 10.95
N PRO A 7 0.40 10.44 9.73
CA PRO A 7 1.75 10.96 9.55
C PRO A 7 1.97 12.22 10.40
N THR A 8 3.14 12.32 11.01
CA THR A 8 3.55 13.50 11.79
C THR A 8 4.19 14.59 10.94
N ASP A 9 4.79 14.22 9.79
CA ASP A 9 5.29 15.16 8.80
C ASP A 9 4.09 15.89 8.14
N PRO A 10 4.00 17.23 8.23
CA PRO A 10 2.89 17.99 7.66
C PRO A 10 2.72 17.82 6.14
N VAL A 11 3.80 17.60 5.40
CA VAL A 11 3.77 17.43 3.95
C VAL A 11 3.23 16.04 3.59
N VAL A 12 3.61 15.00 4.35
CA VAL A 12 3.04 13.65 4.21
C VAL A 12 1.58 13.61 4.69
N ALA A 13 1.24 14.36 5.74
CA ALA A 13 -0.15 14.53 6.19
C ALA A 13 -1.02 15.17 5.12
N ARG A 14 -0.50 16.19 4.42
CA ARG A 14 -1.17 16.78 3.26
C ARG A 14 -1.33 15.78 2.12
N LEU A 15 -0.28 15.01 1.79
CA LEU A 15 -0.38 13.96 0.77
C LEU A 15 -1.47 12.94 1.11
N ARG A 16 -1.46 12.42 2.35
CA ARG A 16 -2.49 11.49 2.85
C ARG A 16 -3.89 12.10 2.70
N PHE A 17 -4.07 13.35 3.13
CA PHE A 17 -5.35 14.05 3.03
C PHE A 17 -5.82 14.14 1.57
N GLU A 18 -4.97 14.63 0.66
CA GLU A 18 -5.34 14.80 -0.74
C GLU A 18 -5.66 13.46 -1.43
N VAL A 19 -4.95 12.38 -1.09
CA VAL A 19 -5.23 11.03 -1.59
C VAL A 19 -6.56 10.49 -1.07
N LEU A 20 -6.85 10.64 0.23
CA LEU A 20 -8.11 10.17 0.82
C LEU A 20 -9.31 10.92 0.24
N THR A 21 -9.22 12.26 0.11
CA THR A 21 -10.25 13.06 -0.58
C THR A 21 -10.43 12.62 -2.03
N ALA A 22 -9.34 12.30 -2.73
CA ALA A 22 -9.41 11.78 -4.09
C ALA A 22 -10.07 10.39 -4.19
N CYS A 23 -10.09 9.63 -3.10
CA CYS A 23 -10.80 8.36 -2.96
C CYS A 23 -12.26 8.52 -2.47
N GLY A 24 -12.74 9.75 -2.28
CA GLY A 24 -14.11 10.02 -1.82
C GLY A 24 -14.31 10.03 -0.31
N VAL A 25 -13.22 10.12 0.46
CA VAL A 25 -13.29 10.28 1.92
C VAL A 25 -13.57 11.74 2.26
N ASP A 26 -14.75 12.02 2.81
CA ASP A 26 -15.21 13.36 3.17
C ASP A 26 -14.44 13.95 4.37
N ASP A 27 -14.16 13.13 5.39
CA ASP A 27 -13.34 13.49 6.54
C ASP A 27 -12.21 12.46 6.74
N PRO A 28 -10.96 12.80 6.37
CA PRO A 28 -9.79 11.92 6.55
C PRO A 28 -9.42 11.58 8.01
N TYR A 29 -10.15 12.13 8.98
CA TYR A 29 -10.03 11.80 10.41
C TYR A 29 -11.25 11.03 10.94
N ASP A 30 -12.31 10.89 10.15
CA ASP A 30 -13.45 10.03 10.47
C ASP A 30 -13.12 8.56 10.23
N HIS A 31 -13.86 7.67 10.88
CA HIS A 31 -13.66 6.22 10.87
C HIS A 31 -14.81 5.46 10.20
N SER A 32 -15.54 6.13 9.32
CA SER A 32 -16.62 5.54 8.54
C SER A 32 -16.10 4.48 7.57
N PHE A 33 -16.93 3.45 7.33
CA PHE A 33 -16.70 2.50 6.24
C PHE A 33 -17.29 3.06 4.95
N TYR A 34 -16.56 2.86 3.85
CA TYR A 34 -16.95 3.34 2.52
C TYR A 34 -17.28 2.17 1.62
N GLU A 35 -18.33 2.31 0.81
CA GLU A 35 -18.71 1.31 -0.18
C GLU A 35 -17.67 1.28 -1.34
N PRO A 36 -17.19 0.09 -1.76
CA PRO A 36 -16.17 -0.04 -2.80
C PRO A 36 -16.49 0.68 -4.11
N GLU A 37 -17.76 0.70 -4.52
CA GLU A 37 -18.22 1.30 -5.77
C GLU A 37 -18.10 2.83 -5.74
N VAL A 38 -18.36 3.44 -4.57
CA VAL A 38 -18.18 4.88 -4.37
C VAL A 38 -16.69 5.23 -4.46
N VAL A 39 -15.84 4.44 -3.81
CA VAL A 39 -14.38 4.62 -3.86
C VAL A 39 -13.90 4.46 -5.31
N ALA A 40 -14.37 3.45 -6.04
CA ALA A 40 -14.02 3.22 -7.44
C ALA A 40 -14.43 4.38 -8.35
N GLU A 41 -15.62 4.95 -8.17
CA GLU A 41 -16.07 6.11 -8.93
C GLU A 41 -15.11 7.31 -8.73
N HIS A 42 -14.75 7.58 -7.47
CA HIS A 42 -13.83 8.64 -7.10
C HIS A 42 -12.42 8.40 -7.66
N LEU A 43 -11.90 7.17 -7.56
CA LEU A 43 -10.64 6.76 -8.17
C LEU A 43 -10.66 7.00 -9.69
N GLY A 44 -11.74 6.62 -10.38
CA GLY A 44 -11.86 6.83 -11.82
C GLY A 44 -11.83 8.32 -12.22
N ARG A 45 -12.47 9.20 -11.43
CA ARG A 45 -12.39 10.65 -11.62
C ARG A 45 -10.98 11.17 -11.36
N TRP A 46 -10.33 10.70 -10.30
CA TRP A 46 -8.97 11.11 -9.94
C TRP A 46 -7.94 10.68 -11.01
N PHE A 47 -8.00 9.44 -11.47
CA PHE A 47 -7.07 8.92 -12.48
C PHE A 47 -7.21 9.68 -13.80
N ARG A 48 -8.45 10.00 -14.23
CA ARG A 48 -8.67 10.84 -15.42
C ARG A 48 -8.03 12.23 -15.32
N ARG A 49 -7.85 12.74 -14.11
CA ARG A 49 -7.19 14.03 -13.87
C ARG A 49 -5.66 13.92 -13.82
N VAL A 50 -5.13 12.86 -13.21
CA VAL A 50 -3.70 12.78 -12.83
C VAL A 50 -2.86 11.88 -13.74
N VAL A 51 -3.46 10.81 -14.28
CA VAL A 51 -2.82 9.84 -15.19
C VAL A 51 -3.62 9.64 -16.49
N PRO A 52 -4.14 10.70 -17.15
CA PRO A 52 -4.99 10.54 -18.33
C PRO A 52 -4.28 9.82 -19.49
N ASP A 53 -2.96 10.01 -19.60
CA ASP A 53 -2.10 9.41 -20.61
C ASP A 53 -1.92 7.89 -20.43
N MET A 54 -2.21 7.37 -19.23
CA MET A 54 -2.11 5.95 -18.96
C MET A 54 -3.42 5.22 -19.15
N LEU A 55 -4.56 5.91 -19.08
CA LEU A 55 -5.87 5.27 -19.06
C LEU A 55 -6.30 4.74 -20.42
N VAL A 56 -6.88 3.55 -20.41
CA VAL A 56 -7.54 2.92 -21.58
C VAL A 56 -8.99 2.59 -21.25
N ALA A 57 -9.83 2.43 -22.28
CA ALA A 57 -11.27 2.17 -22.10
C ALA A 57 -11.57 0.91 -21.27
N ALA A 58 -10.68 -0.08 -21.28
CA ALA A 58 -10.81 -1.33 -20.53
C ALA A 58 -10.40 -1.24 -19.05
N ASP A 59 -9.93 -0.08 -18.56
CA ASP A 59 -9.46 0.06 -17.17
C ASP A 59 -10.59 0.12 -16.12
N TYR A 60 -11.87 0.10 -16.54
CA TYR A 60 -13.00 0.18 -15.61
C TYR A 60 -12.95 -0.92 -14.53
N ASP A 61 -12.78 -2.18 -14.94
CA ASP A 61 -12.74 -3.32 -14.00
C ASP A 61 -11.53 -3.21 -13.05
N ALA A 62 -10.40 -2.70 -13.54
CA ALA A 62 -9.19 -2.51 -12.72
C ALA A 62 -9.41 -1.43 -11.64
N ILE A 63 -10.12 -0.37 -11.98
CA ILE A 63 -10.48 0.71 -11.04
C ILE A 63 -11.48 0.21 -10.01
N GLU A 64 -12.48 -0.57 -10.42
CA GLU A 64 -13.46 -1.17 -9.52
C GLU A 64 -12.79 -2.11 -8.50
N ARG A 65 -11.93 -3.02 -8.96
CA ARG A 65 -11.16 -3.91 -8.08
C ARG A 65 -10.21 -3.14 -7.17
N GLN A 66 -9.65 -2.03 -7.62
CA GLN A 66 -8.87 -1.15 -6.76
C GLN A 66 -9.73 -0.52 -5.66
N GLY A 67 -10.98 -0.14 -5.93
CA GLY A 67 -11.92 0.33 -4.88
C GLY A 67 -12.17 -0.73 -3.80
N VAL A 68 -12.35 -1.99 -4.20
CA VAL A 68 -12.45 -3.14 -3.26
C VAL A 68 -11.16 -3.32 -2.46
N PHE A 69 -10.00 -3.20 -3.12
CA PHE A 69 -8.71 -3.30 -2.46
C PHE A 69 -8.56 -2.29 -1.32
N LEU A 70 -8.83 -1.00 -1.58
CA LEU A 70 -8.62 0.05 -0.59
C LEU A 70 -9.56 -0.08 0.62
N THR A 71 -10.76 -0.63 0.43
CA THR A 71 -11.79 -0.77 1.49
C THR A 71 -11.63 -2.05 2.33
N HIS A 72 -11.11 -3.13 1.75
CA HIS A 72 -11.12 -4.46 2.39
C HIS A 72 -9.73 -5.01 2.78
N TYR A 73 -8.65 -4.30 2.45
CA TYR A 73 -7.30 -4.83 2.63
C TYR A 73 -6.96 -5.23 4.09
N GLU A 74 -7.51 -4.54 5.09
CA GLU A 74 -7.28 -4.86 6.51
C GLU A 74 -8.12 -6.04 7.05
N GLY A 75 -9.15 -6.49 6.30
CA GLY A 75 -10.18 -7.42 6.78
C GLY A 75 -10.16 -8.84 6.20
N GLY A 76 -9.15 -9.22 5.42
CA GLY A 76 -9.02 -10.60 4.88
C GLY A 76 -9.12 -10.75 3.36
N GLY A 77 -8.94 -9.68 2.59
CA GLY A 77 -8.87 -9.71 1.12
C GLY A 77 -7.48 -9.97 0.52
N MET A 78 -6.42 -10.08 1.33
CA MET A 78 -5.03 -9.94 0.88
C MET A 78 -4.55 -10.95 -0.18
N TYR A 79 -5.08 -12.18 -0.18
CA TYR A 79 -4.50 -13.29 -0.93
C TYR A 79 -4.50 -13.09 -2.46
N SER A 80 -5.54 -12.46 -3.01
CA SER A 80 -5.61 -12.23 -4.45
C SER A 80 -4.58 -11.20 -4.92
N TRP A 81 -4.40 -10.08 -4.21
CA TRP A 81 -3.39 -9.09 -4.61
C TRP A 81 -1.97 -9.60 -4.40
N ASP A 82 -1.72 -10.30 -3.29
CA ASP A 82 -0.43 -10.96 -3.05
C ASP A 82 -0.11 -11.96 -4.17
N GLY A 83 -1.08 -12.82 -4.49
CA GLY A 83 -0.97 -13.77 -5.58
C GLY A 83 -0.66 -13.09 -6.92
N ALA A 84 -1.23 -11.90 -7.19
CA ALA A 84 -1.06 -11.23 -8.48
C ALA A 84 0.35 -10.75 -8.70
N VAL A 85 0.92 -10.15 -7.66
CA VAL A 85 2.33 -9.76 -7.67
C VAL A 85 3.21 -11.01 -7.82
N GLN A 86 2.93 -12.09 -7.09
CA GLN A 86 3.69 -13.34 -7.19
C GLN A 86 3.62 -13.98 -8.58
N LYS A 87 2.43 -14.00 -9.21
CA LYS A 87 2.23 -14.55 -10.55
C LYS A 87 2.98 -13.73 -11.61
N ALA A 88 2.99 -12.41 -11.49
CA ALA A 88 3.69 -11.53 -12.43
C ALA A 88 5.22 -11.58 -12.28
N PHE A 89 5.72 -11.81 -11.06
CA PHE A 89 7.15 -11.78 -10.76
C PHE A 89 7.60 -13.05 -10.00
N PRO A 90 7.44 -14.26 -10.58
CA PRO A 90 7.58 -15.53 -9.85
C PRO A 90 9.00 -15.79 -9.32
N GLU A 91 10.02 -15.22 -9.96
CA GLU A 91 11.42 -15.39 -9.59
C GLU A 91 11.85 -14.53 -8.38
N PHE A 92 10.99 -13.61 -7.92
CA PHE A 92 11.33 -12.76 -6.79
C PHE A 92 11.12 -13.52 -5.45
N PRO A 93 12.03 -13.39 -4.47
CA PRO A 93 12.04 -14.25 -3.28
C PRO A 93 11.00 -13.80 -2.23
N TYR A 94 9.72 -14.02 -2.51
CA TYR A 94 8.64 -13.71 -1.58
C TYR A 94 8.59 -14.68 -0.39
N GLN A 95 8.19 -14.18 0.79
CA GLN A 95 7.87 -15.05 1.91
C GLN A 95 6.40 -15.47 1.90
N GLY A 96 6.16 -16.77 1.74
CA GLY A 96 4.83 -17.38 1.81
C GLY A 96 4.15 -17.38 0.45
N HIS A 97 3.87 -18.57 -0.05
CA HIS A 97 3.06 -18.78 -1.25
C HIS A 97 1.62 -19.03 -0.81
N ASP A 98 0.80 -17.97 -0.75
CA ASP A 98 -0.63 -18.18 -0.70
C ASP A 98 -1.20 -17.91 -2.10
N HIS A 99 -1.20 -18.96 -2.92
CA HIS A 99 -1.78 -18.94 -4.26
C HIS A 99 -3.32 -19.04 -4.24
N ARG A 100 -3.98 -18.77 -3.11
CA ARG A 100 -5.44 -18.81 -3.04
C ARG A 100 -6.01 -17.55 -3.64
N TRP A 101 -6.47 -17.71 -4.87
CA TRP A 101 -7.24 -16.74 -5.62
C TRP A 101 -8.72 -16.99 -5.42
N ARG A 102 -9.52 -15.92 -5.37
CA ARG A 102 -10.93 -16.07 -5.73
C ARG A 102 -10.97 -16.30 -7.24
N ILE A 103 -11.74 -17.29 -7.69
CA ILE A 103 -11.83 -17.71 -9.11
C ILE A 103 -12.17 -16.52 -10.04
N GLU A 104 -12.83 -15.51 -9.50
CA GLU A 104 -13.29 -14.31 -10.20
C GLU A 104 -12.22 -13.21 -10.32
N ASP A 105 -11.10 -13.33 -9.61
CA ASP A 105 -10.04 -12.31 -9.63
C ASP A 105 -9.05 -12.59 -10.76
N VAL A 106 -8.99 -11.67 -11.73
CA VAL A 106 -8.05 -11.72 -12.85
C VAL A 106 -6.76 -10.99 -12.45
N PRO A 107 -5.61 -11.68 -12.32
CA PRO A 107 -4.35 -11.08 -11.81
C PRO A 107 -3.93 -9.81 -12.54
N GLU A 108 -4.10 -9.80 -13.86
CA GLU A 108 -3.72 -8.69 -14.73
C GLU A 108 -4.57 -7.44 -14.45
N VAL A 109 -5.85 -7.62 -14.09
CA VAL A 109 -6.77 -6.55 -13.69
C VAL A 109 -6.36 -5.98 -12.32
N LEU A 110 -6.01 -6.84 -11.36
CA LEU A 110 -5.56 -6.40 -10.03
C LEU A 110 -4.23 -5.62 -10.11
N LEU A 111 -3.27 -6.14 -10.86
CA LEU A 111 -1.98 -5.47 -11.10
C LEU A 111 -2.17 -4.13 -11.79
N ARG A 112 -3.12 -4.06 -12.74
CA ARG A 112 -3.44 -2.82 -13.44
C ARG A 112 -3.99 -1.75 -12.49
N GLY A 113 -4.91 -2.12 -11.59
CA GLY A 113 -5.44 -1.23 -10.57
C GLY A 113 -4.34 -0.66 -9.66
N MET A 114 -3.47 -1.55 -9.16
CA MET A 114 -2.31 -1.16 -8.34
C MET A 114 -1.35 -0.25 -9.09
N HIS A 115 -1.08 -0.52 -10.37
CA HIS A 115 -0.18 0.30 -11.18
C HIS A 115 -0.74 1.71 -11.44
N LEU A 116 -2.03 1.82 -11.81
CA LEU A 116 -2.69 3.11 -12.00
C LEU A 116 -2.68 3.93 -10.71
N TYR A 117 -3.00 3.30 -9.59
CA TYR A 117 -2.97 3.94 -8.28
C TYR A 117 -1.57 4.43 -7.93
N SER A 118 -0.57 3.57 -8.09
CA SER A 118 0.84 3.87 -7.81
C SER A 118 1.36 5.07 -8.61
N GLU A 119 1.02 5.15 -9.90
CA GLU A 119 1.43 6.28 -10.72
C GLU A 119 0.67 7.56 -10.37
N ALA A 120 -0.63 7.48 -10.08
CA ALA A 120 -1.41 8.63 -9.61
C ALA A 120 -0.89 9.17 -8.27
N PHE A 121 -0.61 8.28 -7.32
CA PHE A 121 -0.02 8.60 -6.03
C PHE A 121 1.36 9.22 -6.19
N GLY A 122 2.22 8.62 -7.02
CA GLY A 122 3.57 9.11 -7.29
C GLY A 122 3.59 10.49 -7.96
N ARG A 123 2.68 10.76 -8.90
CA ARG A 123 2.52 12.09 -9.51
C ARG A 123 2.04 13.13 -8.52
N LEU A 124 1.09 12.78 -7.65
CA LEU A 124 0.61 13.66 -6.58
C LEU A 124 1.73 13.97 -5.58
N ALA A 125 2.44 12.96 -5.10
CA ALA A 125 3.60 13.13 -4.22
C ALA A 125 4.66 14.05 -4.85
N ASN A 126 5.00 13.83 -6.13
CA ASN A 126 5.93 14.68 -6.85
C ASN A 126 5.45 16.13 -6.98
N SER A 127 4.14 16.36 -7.18
CA SER A 127 3.56 17.71 -7.22
C SER A 127 3.67 18.46 -5.88
N LEU A 128 3.77 17.72 -4.77
CA LEU A 128 4.01 18.23 -3.41
C LEU A 128 5.51 18.26 -3.06
N GLY A 129 6.40 17.93 -4.00
CA GLY A 129 7.85 17.91 -3.78
C GLY A 129 8.36 16.69 -2.99
N ILE A 130 7.52 15.67 -2.79
CA ILE A 130 7.86 14.48 -2.01
C ILE A 130 8.52 13.46 -2.94
N LYS A 131 9.80 13.14 -2.67
CA LYS A 131 10.58 12.14 -3.41
C LYS A 131 10.71 10.80 -2.69
N SER A 132 10.48 10.80 -1.38
CA SER A 132 10.58 9.63 -0.52
C SER A 132 9.61 9.78 0.64
N ILE A 133 9.04 8.68 1.09
CA ILE A 133 8.16 8.62 2.25
C ILE A 133 8.74 7.63 3.24
N ARG A 134 8.91 8.05 4.49
CA ARG A 134 9.31 7.13 5.55
C ARG A 134 8.10 6.33 6.03
N VAL A 135 8.26 5.02 6.09
CA VAL A 135 7.22 4.09 6.54
C VAL A 135 7.79 3.07 7.53
N TRP A 136 6.92 2.57 8.41
CA TRP A 136 7.27 1.62 9.45
C TRP A 136 6.45 0.35 9.37
N ARG A 137 7.04 -0.78 9.75
CA ARG A 137 6.32 -2.04 9.96
C ARG A 137 6.97 -2.85 11.06
N ARG A 138 6.20 -3.65 11.79
CA ARG A 138 6.73 -4.57 12.81
C ARG A 138 6.80 -6.00 12.24
N LEU A 139 7.91 -6.70 12.45
CA LEU A 139 8.14 -8.08 11.98
C LEU A 139 8.73 -8.95 13.08
N ARG A 140 8.42 -10.25 13.07
CA ARG A 140 8.94 -11.19 14.08
C ARG A 140 10.46 -11.41 13.91
N ALA A 141 11.21 -11.03 14.93
CA ALA A 141 12.64 -11.22 15.20
C ALA A 141 12.97 -12.65 15.67
N ASP A 142 12.82 -13.64 14.80
CA ASP A 142 13.60 -14.86 14.95
C ASP A 142 15.02 -14.55 14.43
N ARG A 143 16.06 -14.69 15.26
CA ARG A 143 17.46 -14.36 14.92
C ARG A 143 18.03 -15.20 13.75
N ALA A 144 17.54 -16.43 13.55
CA ALA A 144 17.83 -17.23 12.36
C ALA A 144 17.02 -16.75 11.15
N ALA A 145 15.77 -16.32 11.36
CA ALA A 145 14.92 -15.67 10.34
C ALA A 145 15.27 -14.18 10.07
N GLN A 146 16.19 -13.59 10.84
CA GLN A 146 16.79 -12.28 10.58
C GLN A 146 18.03 -12.40 9.68
N GLN A 147 18.67 -13.59 9.65
CA GLN A 147 19.80 -13.90 8.77
C GLN A 147 19.34 -14.50 7.43
N ILE A 148 18.16 -15.12 7.38
CA ILE A 148 17.47 -15.47 6.15
C ILE A 148 16.69 -14.22 5.73
N GLU A 149 17.21 -13.52 4.72
CA GLU A 149 16.58 -12.48 3.91
C GLU A 149 15.16 -12.01 4.31
N HIS A 150 15.05 -10.70 4.51
CA HIS A 150 13.82 -9.92 4.65
C HIS A 150 12.55 -10.64 4.18
N ARG A 151 11.56 -10.72 5.06
CA ARG A 151 10.19 -11.20 4.81
C ARG A 151 9.48 -10.33 3.78
N VAL A 152 9.86 -10.43 2.51
CA VAL A 152 9.30 -9.60 1.45
C VAL A 152 7.92 -10.16 1.11
N LYS A 153 6.88 -9.52 1.65
CA LYS A 153 5.52 -9.79 1.22
C LYS A 153 5.25 -9.12 -0.13
N PRO A 154 4.50 -9.76 -1.04
CA PRO A 154 4.21 -9.16 -2.34
C PRO A 154 3.42 -7.86 -2.22
N VAL A 155 2.55 -7.76 -1.21
CA VAL A 155 1.87 -6.53 -0.79
C VAL A 155 1.97 -6.40 0.74
N SER A 156 2.25 -5.21 1.26
CA SER A 156 2.44 -4.97 2.69
C SER A 156 1.65 -3.76 3.16
N SER A 157 0.79 -3.94 4.17
CA SER A 157 0.31 -2.81 4.97
C SER A 157 1.46 -2.31 5.83
N VAL A 158 1.71 -1.02 5.82
CA VAL A 158 2.76 -0.37 6.62
C VAL A 158 2.16 0.84 7.31
N SER A 159 2.90 1.53 8.16
CA SER A 159 2.41 2.70 8.89
C SER A 159 3.10 3.98 8.46
N TRP A 160 2.33 5.08 8.47
CA TRP A 160 2.82 6.45 8.33
C TRP A 160 3.59 6.96 9.55
N ASN A 161 3.44 6.30 10.70
CA ASN A 161 3.91 6.82 11.97
C ASN A 161 4.45 5.69 12.85
N ARG A 162 5.69 5.88 13.28
CA ARG A 162 6.40 5.00 14.20
C ARG A 162 5.57 4.61 15.43
N ALA A 163 4.85 5.56 16.04
CA ALA A 163 4.11 5.34 17.28
C ALA A 163 2.99 4.30 17.14
N HIS A 164 2.39 4.18 15.95
CA HIS A 164 1.34 3.20 15.72
C HIS A 164 1.85 1.75 15.84
N MET A 165 3.06 1.50 15.35
CA MET A 165 3.67 0.16 15.34
C MET A 165 4.15 -0.31 16.73
N ILE A 166 4.23 0.60 17.69
CA ILE A 166 4.74 0.33 19.05
C ILE A 166 3.60 -0.02 20.02
N ARG A 167 2.35 0.35 19.71
CA ARG A 167 1.25 0.36 20.69
C ARG A 167 0.26 -0.80 20.64
N HIS A 168 0.33 -1.70 19.66
CA HIS A 168 -0.56 -2.87 19.61
C HIS A 168 0.16 -4.13 20.12
N ASP A 169 -0.33 -4.59 21.28
CA ASP A 169 -0.04 -5.82 22.03
C ASP A 169 1.44 -6.21 22.19
N GLU A 170 1.89 -5.94 23.41
CA GLU A 170 3.05 -6.46 24.13
C GLU A 170 4.43 -6.19 23.52
N ASP A 171 5.36 -5.81 24.39
CA ASP A 171 6.80 -5.85 24.20
C ASP A 171 7.27 -7.29 23.97
N ASP A 172 6.65 -8.05 23.05
CA ASP A 172 7.17 -9.32 22.61
C ASP A 172 8.55 -9.02 21.98
N PRO A 173 9.64 -9.40 22.67
CA PRO A 173 10.99 -9.13 22.19
C PRO A 173 11.28 -9.90 20.90
N ALA A 174 10.41 -10.85 20.54
CA ALA A 174 10.43 -11.52 19.27
C ALA A 174 9.89 -10.65 18.12
N TYR A 175 9.64 -9.34 18.27
CA TYR A 175 9.33 -8.46 17.15
C TYR A 175 10.28 -7.27 17.06
N VAL A 176 10.82 -7.01 15.86
CA VAL A 176 11.61 -5.82 15.52
C VAL A 176 10.79 -4.83 14.74
N LEU A 177 11.03 -3.55 15.01
CA LEU A 177 10.54 -2.45 14.21
C LEU A 177 11.47 -2.25 13.01
N MET A 178 10.88 -2.25 11.83
CA MET A 178 11.58 -2.01 10.57
C MET A 178 11.13 -0.67 10.02
N VAL A 179 12.06 0.04 9.40
CA VAL A 179 11.83 1.32 8.73
C VAL A 179 12.34 1.23 7.29
N ALA A 180 11.65 1.92 6.39
CA ALA A 180 12.09 2.12 5.02
C ALA A 180 11.74 3.54 4.55
N ASP A 181 12.65 4.13 3.79
CA ASP A 181 12.38 5.31 2.99
C ASP A 181 12.03 4.82 1.57
N VAL A 182 10.77 4.99 1.17
CA VAL A 182 10.24 4.39 -0.07
C VAL A 182 9.94 5.45 -1.13
N ASP A 183 10.17 5.11 -2.41
CA ASP A 183 9.66 5.90 -3.53
C ASP A 183 8.13 5.89 -3.46
N PRO A 184 7.44 7.04 -3.57
CA PRO A 184 5.98 7.09 -3.61
C PRO A 184 5.34 6.12 -4.62
N ARG A 185 6.01 5.77 -5.71
CA ARG A 185 5.52 4.83 -6.74
C ARG A 185 5.54 3.35 -6.32
N VAL A 186 6.01 3.00 -5.13
CA VAL A 186 5.78 1.64 -4.60
C VAL A 186 4.54 1.56 -3.74
N VAL A 187 3.90 2.69 -3.42
CA VAL A 187 2.61 2.74 -2.74
C VAL A 187 1.52 2.39 -3.75
N VAL A 188 0.89 1.23 -3.56
CA VAL A 188 -0.17 0.72 -4.43
C VAL A 188 -1.57 0.91 -3.85
N GLY A 189 -1.67 1.49 -2.66
CA GLY A 189 -2.93 1.82 -2.01
C GLY A 189 -2.73 2.65 -0.75
N VAL A 190 -3.77 3.37 -0.36
CA VAL A 190 -3.97 3.84 1.00
C VAL A 190 -5.33 3.32 1.41
N THR A 191 -5.40 2.51 2.46
CA THR A 191 -6.67 1.94 2.91
C THR A 191 -7.63 3.05 3.30
N VAL A 192 -8.91 2.84 2.99
CA VAL A 192 -10.02 3.73 3.31
C VAL A 192 -10.93 3.03 4.32
N GLY A 193 -11.25 3.71 5.42
CA GLY A 193 -11.96 3.12 6.53
C GLY A 193 -11.36 3.51 7.87
N ARG A 194 -11.47 2.60 8.85
CA ARG A 194 -11.08 2.85 10.24
C ARG A 194 -9.61 3.25 10.39
N GLU A 195 -8.70 2.49 9.81
CA GLU A 195 -7.26 2.78 9.82
C GLU A 195 -6.80 3.02 8.37
N CYS A 196 -6.14 4.15 8.12
CA CYS A 196 -5.76 4.56 6.76
C CYS A 196 -4.27 4.33 6.56
N HIS A 197 -3.89 3.11 6.23
CA HIS A 197 -2.51 2.68 6.05
C HIS A 197 -2.07 2.74 4.59
N PRO A 198 -0.84 3.19 4.32
CA PRO A 198 -0.23 2.97 3.03
C PRO A 198 0.03 1.48 2.85
N VAL A 199 -0.19 1.04 1.62
CA VAL A 199 0.02 -0.32 1.18
C VAL A 199 1.11 -0.30 0.11
N VAL A 200 2.18 -1.07 0.30
CA VAL A 200 3.36 -1.03 -0.56
C VAL A 200 3.67 -2.38 -1.19
N THR A 201 4.21 -2.34 -2.41
CA THR A 201 4.88 -3.48 -3.06
C THR A 201 6.39 -3.40 -2.83
N PRO A 202 7.15 -4.49 -3.04
CA PRO A 202 8.61 -4.50 -2.83
C PRO A 202 9.42 -3.65 -3.81
N PHE A 203 8.80 -3.27 -4.92
CA PHE A 203 9.36 -2.52 -6.03
C PHE A 203 8.22 -1.83 -6.78
N GLN A 204 8.53 -0.98 -7.75
CA GLN A 204 7.52 -0.35 -8.60
C GLN A 204 6.84 -1.39 -9.48
N ILE A 205 5.55 -1.65 -9.22
CA ILE A 205 4.83 -2.80 -9.83
C ILE A 205 4.79 -2.76 -11.37
N GLY A 206 4.75 -1.58 -11.98
CA GLY A 206 4.77 -1.42 -13.44
C GLY A 206 6.13 -1.69 -14.09
N ARG A 207 7.20 -1.88 -13.30
CA ARG A 207 8.58 -2.09 -13.78
C ARG A 207 9.23 -3.36 -13.26
N GLY A 208 8.76 -3.88 -12.12
CA GLY A 208 9.29 -5.08 -11.51
C GLY A 208 10.56 -4.86 -10.68
N PRO A 209 11.21 -5.95 -10.23
CA PRO A 209 12.43 -5.91 -9.42
C PRO A 209 13.54 -5.06 -10.05
N GLY A 210 14.36 -4.41 -9.21
CA GLY A 210 15.42 -3.49 -9.64
C GLY A 210 14.97 -2.04 -9.81
N HIS A 211 13.69 -1.74 -9.59
CA HIS A 211 13.09 -0.43 -9.80
C HIS A 211 12.40 0.06 -8.54
N ALA A 212 13.03 1.01 -7.85
CA ALA A 212 12.58 1.52 -6.56
C ALA A 212 12.44 0.41 -5.50
N ASP A 213 13.41 -0.51 -5.44
CA ASP A 213 13.37 -1.62 -4.49
C ASP A 213 13.31 -1.12 -3.04
N VAL A 214 12.32 -1.61 -2.31
CA VAL A 214 12.09 -1.29 -0.92
C VAL A 214 13.11 -2.01 -0.05
N ARG A 215 13.94 -1.24 0.65
CA ARG A 215 14.95 -1.76 1.56
C ARG A 215 14.54 -1.49 3.00
N TRP A 216 14.12 -2.55 3.67
CA TRP A 216 13.77 -2.50 5.09
C TRP A 216 15.04 -2.63 5.94
N VAL A 217 15.25 -1.68 6.85
CA VAL A 217 16.30 -1.77 7.87
C VAL A 217 15.68 -1.88 9.25
N VAL A 218 16.36 -2.58 10.16
CA VAL A 218 15.95 -2.61 11.56
C VAL A 218 16.13 -1.20 12.11
N GLU A 219 15.07 -0.63 12.69
CA GLU A 219 15.15 0.66 13.35
C GLU A 219 15.87 0.46 14.70
N THR A 220 17.11 0.95 14.79
CA THR A 220 17.87 0.97 16.04
C THR A 220 17.53 2.22 16.83
N ALA A 221 17.47 2.10 18.16
CA ALA A 221 17.22 3.20 19.09
C ALA A 221 18.32 4.27 19.05
#